data_AF-A0A2E5THM9-F1
#
_entry.id   AF-A0A2E5THM9-F1
#
_cell.length_a   1.000
_cell.length_b   1.000
_cell.length_c   1.000
_cell.angle_alpha   90.00
_cell.angle_beta   90.00
_cell.angle_gamma   90.00
#
_symmetry.space_group_name_H-M   'P 1'
#
loop_
_entity.id
_entity.type
_entity.pdbx_description
1 polymer ?
#
loop_
_entity_poly.entity_id
_entity_poly.type
_entity_poly.pdbx_seq_one_letter_code
_entity_poly.pdbx_strand_id
1 'polypeptide(L)'
;MDDVLTQALENELLSFYLQPIVSLSTNLCTGFELLSRCPELGFTNSSPSAHLYKSGNDDAQLKHFQLSIQRAIATQRALSSIGFQTLAVFVNVAITDFSVENCRWVSSMSRHRLKGICLEISEQVDTYLTTSMIQRIHRLRHDGAAIAIYDYGMGYSNDLRTASIPFDYIKLDKRFLSTPRCSGQVKLATGL
;
A
#
# COMPACT_ATOMS: atom_id res chain seq x y z
N MET A 1 -5.91 -7.89 -21.80
CA MET A 1 -5.70 -6.89 -20.72
C MET A 1 -4.46 -7.28 -19.94
N ASP A 2 -4.39 -8.53 -19.52
CA ASP A 2 -3.25 -9.14 -18.83
C ASP A 2 -1.96 -9.09 -19.67
N ASP A 3 -2.04 -9.41 -20.98
CA ASP A 3 -0.88 -9.30 -21.89
C ASP A 3 -0.35 -7.86 -22.02
N VAL A 4 -1.26 -6.88 -22.11
CA VAL A 4 -0.90 -5.45 -22.22
C VAL A 4 -0.22 -4.97 -20.94
N LEU A 5 -0.76 -5.35 -19.77
CA LEU A 5 -0.14 -4.98 -18.49
C LEU A 5 1.22 -5.66 -18.29
N THR A 6 1.33 -6.94 -18.68
CA THR A 6 2.59 -7.69 -18.64
C THR A 6 3.64 -7.02 -19.52
N GLN A 7 3.28 -6.69 -20.76
CA GLN A 7 4.18 -5.98 -21.69
C GLN A 7 4.56 -4.60 -21.17
N ALA A 8 3.63 -3.86 -20.55
CA ALA A 8 3.93 -2.57 -19.93
C ALA A 8 4.87 -2.70 -18.72
N LEU A 9 4.79 -3.80 -17.96
CA LEU A 9 5.70 -4.09 -16.85
C LEU A 9 7.10 -4.48 -17.33
N GLU A 10 7.18 -5.30 -18.38
CA GLU A 10 8.44 -5.72 -18.99
C GLU A 10 9.22 -4.53 -19.57
N ASN A 11 8.51 -3.61 -20.22
CA ASN A 11 9.09 -2.43 -20.86
C ASN A 11 9.13 -1.20 -19.92
N GLU A 12 8.79 -1.36 -18.63
CA GLU A 12 8.75 -0.30 -17.62
C GLU A 12 7.91 0.94 -18.01
N LEU A 13 6.81 0.71 -18.75
CA LEU A 13 5.90 1.72 -19.28
C LEU A 13 4.82 2.17 -18.28
N LEU A 14 4.93 1.75 -17.02
CA LEU A 14 4.02 2.21 -15.97
C LEU A 14 4.27 3.68 -15.63
N SER A 15 3.18 4.44 -15.60
CA SER A 15 3.18 5.81 -15.07
C SER A 15 2.86 5.80 -13.58
N PHE A 16 3.50 6.68 -12.82
CA PHE A 16 3.28 6.81 -11.38
C PHE A 16 2.85 8.23 -11.03
N TYR A 17 1.78 8.33 -10.25
CA TYR A 17 1.19 9.59 -9.80
C TYR A 17 1.23 9.68 -8.28
N LEU A 18 1.26 10.90 -7.76
CA LEU A 18 1.26 11.19 -6.33
C LEU A 18 -0.06 11.85 -5.94
N GLN A 19 -0.84 11.18 -5.10
CA GLN A 19 -2.04 11.76 -4.50
C GLN A 19 -1.72 12.28 -3.10
N PRO A 20 -1.89 13.59 -2.82
CA PRO A 20 -1.60 14.14 -1.49
C PRO A 20 -2.47 13.54 -0.40
N ILE A 21 -1.86 13.28 0.76
CA ILE A 21 -2.52 12.95 2.01
C ILE A 21 -2.35 14.14 2.95
N VAL A 22 -3.45 14.65 3.47
CA VAL A 22 -3.48 15.91 4.24
C VAL A 22 -3.99 15.64 5.65
N SER A 23 -3.32 16.22 6.64
CA SER A 23 -3.80 16.22 8.02
C SER A 23 -5.02 17.14 8.16
N LEU A 24 -6.12 16.61 8.67
CA LEU A 24 -7.34 17.41 8.90
C LEU A 24 -7.18 18.46 10.01
N SER A 25 -6.27 18.24 10.97
CA SER A 25 -6.06 19.17 12.08
C SER A 25 -5.16 20.34 11.70
N THR A 26 -4.21 20.13 10.79
CA THR A 26 -3.22 21.16 10.41
C THR A 26 -3.38 21.66 8.98
N ASN A 27 -4.18 21.00 8.14
CA ASN A 27 -4.28 21.21 6.69
C ASN A 27 -2.94 21.11 5.95
N LEU A 28 -1.92 20.51 6.58
CA LEU A 28 -0.62 20.29 5.96
C LEU A 28 -0.57 18.91 5.30
N CYS A 29 0.12 18.83 4.16
CA CYS A 29 0.45 17.56 3.54
C CYS A 29 1.33 16.74 4.49
N THR A 30 0.97 15.48 4.72
CA THR A 30 1.71 14.54 5.57
C THR A 30 2.34 13.40 4.77
N GLY A 31 1.96 13.27 3.50
CA GLY A 31 2.52 12.26 2.62
C GLY A 31 1.80 12.22 1.28
N PHE A 32 2.15 11.22 0.48
CA PHE A 32 1.53 10.96 -0.81
C PHE A 32 1.25 9.47 -0.98
N GLU A 33 0.10 9.14 -1.55
CA GLU A 33 -0.15 7.80 -2.09
C GLU A 33 0.44 7.71 -3.50
N LEU A 34 1.28 6.69 -3.72
CA LEU A 34 1.89 6.38 -5.00
C LEU A 34 0.97 5.48 -5.82
N LEU A 35 0.40 6.05 -6.88
CA LEU A 35 -0.58 5.40 -7.74
C LEU A 35 0.05 5.01 -9.07
N SER A 36 0.20 3.71 -9.31
CA SER A 36 0.63 3.20 -10.63
C SER A 36 -0.55 3.17 -11.61
N ARG A 37 -0.26 3.45 -12.89
CA ARG A 37 -1.21 3.42 -14.01
C ARG A 37 -0.52 2.82 -15.24
N CYS A 38 -1.25 2.03 -16.01
CA CYS A 38 -0.84 1.59 -17.33
C CYS A 38 -1.49 2.50 -18.38
N PRO A 39 -0.73 3.38 -19.07
CA PRO A 39 -1.30 4.32 -20.03
C PRO A 39 -2.07 3.63 -21.17
N GLU A 40 -1.60 2.46 -21.59
CA GLU A 40 -2.19 1.67 -22.68
C GLU A 40 -3.57 1.09 -22.34
N LEU A 41 -3.91 1.01 -21.05
CA LEU A 41 -5.25 0.62 -20.58
C LEU A 41 -6.22 1.81 -20.40
N GLY A 42 -5.76 3.04 -20.72
CA GLY A 42 -6.54 4.27 -20.59
C GLY A 42 -6.69 4.77 -19.14
N PHE A 43 -7.17 6.01 -18.98
CA PHE A 43 -7.34 6.66 -17.66
C PHE A 43 -8.46 6.05 -16.80
N THR A 44 -9.37 5.28 -17.40
CA THR A 44 -10.59 4.78 -16.74
C THR A 44 -10.39 3.45 -16.01
N ASN A 45 -9.22 2.80 -16.09
CA ASN A 45 -9.06 1.45 -15.59
C ASN A 45 -8.08 1.31 -14.42
N SER A 46 -8.64 0.78 -13.33
CA SER A 46 -8.12 -0.07 -12.24
C SER A 46 -6.63 0.01 -11.88
N SER A 47 -6.35 0.16 -10.58
CA SER A 47 -5.01 -0.03 -10.02
C SER A 47 -4.37 -1.31 -10.57
N PRO A 48 -3.19 -1.26 -11.23
CA PRO A 48 -2.50 -2.45 -11.73
C PRO A 48 -2.36 -3.54 -10.68
N SER A 49 -2.12 -3.17 -9.42
CA SER A 49 -2.03 -4.12 -8.30
C SER A 49 -3.30 -4.95 -8.11
N ALA A 50 -4.48 -4.33 -8.15
CA ALA A 50 -5.76 -5.00 -7.96
C ALA A 50 -6.11 -5.91 -9.15
N HIS A 51 -5.70 -5.53 -10.36
CA HIS A 51 -5.90 -6.34 -11.54
C HIS A 51 -4.96 -7.56 -11.55
N LEU A 52 -3.67 -7.36 -11.28
CA LEU A 52 -2.66 -8.42 -11.22
C LEU A 52 -3.00 -9.48 -10.18
N TYR A 53 -3.41 -9.05 -8.98
CA TYR A 53 -3.85 -9.97 -7.93
C TYR A 53 -5.00 -10.90 -8.39
N LYS A 54 -5.95 -10.37 -9.16
CA LYS A 54 -7.07 -11.16 -9.71
C LYS A 54 -6.67 -12.06 -10.87
N SER A 55 -5.65 -11.67 -11.65
CA SER A 55 -5.17 -12.45 -12.79
C SER A 55 -4.42 -13.72 -12.38
N GLY A 56 -3.83 -13.75 -11.19
CA GLY A 56 -2.96 -14.86 -10.74
C GLY A 56 -1.62 -14.94 -11.48
N ASN A 57 -1.21 -13.88 -12.19
CA ASN A 57 0.10 -13.81 -12.83
C ASN A 57 1.16 -13.37 -11.81
N ASP A 58 1.75 -14.36 -11.13
CA ASP A 58 2.73 -14.15 -10.04
C ASP A 58 3.98 -13.38 -10.51
N ASP A 59 4.46 -13.61 -11.73
CA ASP A 59 5.64 -12.94 -12.29
C ASP A 59 5.36 -11.45 -12.54
N ALA A 60 4.22 -11.14 -13.14
CA ALA A 60 3.81 -9.76 -13.37
C ALA A 60 3.51 -9.03 -12.05
N GLN A 61 2.91 -9.72 -11.08
CA GLN A 61 2.70 -9.19 -9.73
C GLN A 61 4.04 -8.87 -9.06
N LEU A 62 5.01 -9.79 -9.10
CA LEU A 62 6.34 -9.59 -8.57
C LEU A 62 7.03 -8.37 -9.20
N LYS A 63 7.02 -8.28 -10.53
CA LYS A 63 7.62 -7.15 -11.25
C LYS A 63 6.95 -5.83 -10.87
N HIS A 64 5.62 -5.80 -10.75
CA HIS A 64 4.86 -4.63 -10.30
C HIS A 64 5.25 -4.20 -8.89
N PHE A 65 5.33 -5.15 -7.95
CA PHE A 65 5.78 -4.89 -6.58
C PHE A 65 7.17 -4.26 -6.55
N GLN A 66 8.12 -4.86 -7.28
CA GLN A 66 9.50 -4.37 -7.32
C GLN A 66 9.58 -2.94 -7.89
N LEU A 67 8.92 -2.67 -9.01
CA LEU A 67 8.87 -1.33 -9.61
C LEU A 67 8.23 -0.31 -8.67
N SER A 68 7.14 -0.69 -7.99
CA SER A 68 6.44 0.18 -7.05
C SER A 68 7.30 0.54 -5.84
N ILE A 69 8.00 -0.43 -5.25
CA ILE A 69 8.93 -0.19 -4.13
C ILE A 69 10.11 0.68 -4.56
N GLN A 70 10.73 0.39 -5.71
CA GLN A 70 11.84 1.20 -6.23
C GLN A 70 11.41 2.65 -6.47
N ARG A 71 10.25 2.85 -7.09
CA ARG A 71 9.70 4.18 -7.34
C ARG A 71 9.41 4.91 -6.04
N ALA A 72 8.81 4.25 -5.04
CA ALA A 72 8.51 4.85 -3.76
C ALA A 72 9.77 5.31 -3.02
N ILE A 73 10.80 4.48 -2.99
CA ILE A 73 12.11 4.82 -2.41
C ILE A 73 12.73 6.01 -3.16
N ALA A 74 12.67 6.03 -4.48
CA ALA A 74 13.18 7.15 -5.28
C ALA A 74 12.41 8.45 -4.99
N THR A 75 11.08 8.39 -4.91
CA THR A 75 10.23 9.53 -4.56
C THR A 75 10.55 10.06 -3.16
N GLN A 76 10.65 9.17 -2.16
CA GLN A 76 10.97 9.55 -0.79
C GLN A 76 12.33 10.25 -0.70
N ARG A 77 13.33 9.77 -1.45
CA ARG A 77 14.64 10.43 -1.54
C ARG A 77 14.56 11.80 -2.18
N ALA A 78 13.81 11.94 -3.26
CA ALA A 78 13.61 13.22 -3.93
C ALA A 78 12.98 14.23 -2.96
N LEU A 79 11.90 13.84 -2.26
CA LEU A 79 11.27 14.66 -1.22
C LEU A 79 12.25 15.04 -0.10
N SER A 80 13.05 14.08 0.37
CA SER A 80 14.06 14.32 1.41
C SER A 80 15.13 15.31 0.97
N SER A 81 15.56 15.24 -0.30
CA SER A 81 16.61 16.11 -0.85
C SER A 81 16.20 17.58 -0.92
N ILE A 82 14.90 17.86 -0.95
CA ILE A 82 14.34 19.22 -0.96
C ILE A 82 13.77 19.63 0.40
N GLY A 83 14.07 18.88 1.47
CA GLY A 83 13.71 19.23 2.86
C GLY A 83 12.45 18.58 3.43
N PHE A 84 11.73 17.77 2.66
CA PHE A 84 10.49 17.11 3.08
C PHE A 84 10.72 15.69 3.61
N GLN A 85 11.65 15.53 4.55
CA GLN A 85 12.07 14.21 5.06
C GLN A 85 10.98 13.48 5.86
N THR A 86 9.97 14.21 6.34
CA THR A 86 8.86 13.68 7.15
C THR A 86 7.67 13.23 6.31
N LEU A 87 7.62 13.56 5.01
CA LEU A 87 6.52 13.14 4.15
C LEU A 87 6.66 11.65 3.82
N ALA A 88 5.63 10.88 4.17
CA ALA A 88 5.58 9.47 3.86
C ALA A 88 5.11 9.23 2.43
N VAL A 89 5.61 8.17 1.79
CA VAL A 89 5.15 7.66 0.51
C VAL A 89 4.44 6.34 0.76
N PHE A 90 3.14 6.32 0.53
CA PHE A 90 2.29 5.16 0.69
C PHE A 90 2.25 4.35 -0.61
N VAL A 91 2.35 3.03 -0.51
CA VAL A 91 2.45 2.13 -1.67
C VAL A 91 1.54 0.94 -1.45
N ASN A 92 0.64 0.70 -2.39
CA ASN A 92 -0.20 -0.49 -2.40
C ASN A 92 0.64 -1.76 -2.64
N VAL A 93 0.51 -2.73 -1.73
CA VAL A 93 1.13 -4.06 -1.85
C VAL A 93 0.07 -5.14 -1.65
N ALA A 94 0.22 -6.23 -2.40
CA ALA A 94 -0.59 -7.41 -2.19
C ALA A 94 -0.04 -8.24 -1.03
N ILE A 95 -0.88 -9.09 -0.42
CA ILE A 95 -0.40 -9.96 0.65
C ILE A 95 0.63 -10.99 0.17
N THR A 96 0.50 -11.43 -1.08
CA THR A 96 1.41 -12.37 -1.72
C THR A 96 2.80 -11.76 -1.92
N ASP A 97 2.89 -10.43 -1.93
CA ASP A 97 4.18 -9.72 -2.02
C ASP A 97 5.03 -9.90 -0.77
N PHE A 98 4.47 -10.32 0.37
CA PHE A 98 5.22 -10.71 1.56
C PHE A 98 5.77 -12.14 1.46
N SER A 99 6.33 -12.50 0.30
CA SER A 99 7.08 -13.75 0.12
C SER A 99 8.48 -13.64 0.75
N VAL A 100 9.13 -14.79 0.98
CA VAL A 100 10.50 -14.80 1.53
C VAL A 100 11.47 -14.10 0.59
N GLU A 101 11.34 -14.33 -0.71
CA GLU A 101 12.20 -13.74 -1.73
C GLU A 101 12.02 -12.22 -1.81
N ASN A 102 10.78 -11.75 -1.84
CA ASN A 102 10.47 -10.32 -1.92
C ASN A 102 10.98 -9.56 -0.70
N CYS A 103 10.74 -10.07 0.50
CA CYS A 103 11.24 -9.43 1.70
C CYS A 103 12.77 -9.41 1.73
N ARG A 104 13.45 -10.48 1.30
CA ARG A 104 14.91 -10.48 1.18
C ARG A 104 15.39 -9.47 0.14
N TRP A 105 14.72 -9.39 -1.00
CA TRP A 105 15.04 -8.43 -2.06
C TRP A 105 14.90 -7.00 -1.55
N VAL A 106 13.77 -6.68 -0.90
CA VAL A 106 13.55 -5.38 -0.26
C VAL A 106 14.67 -5.10 0.75
N SER A 107 14.90 -5.98 1.72
CA SER A 107 15.94 -5.80 2.75
C SER A 107 17.36 -5.66 2.16
N SER A 108 17.66 -6.32 1.03
CA SER A 108 18.96 -6.20 0.37
C SER A 108 19.19 -4.81 -0.24
N MET A 109 18.14 -4.21 -0.80
CA MET A 109 18.17 -2.83 -1.29
C MET A 109 18.14 -1.81 -0.15
N SER A 110 17.67 -2.20 1.04
CA SER A 110 17.07 -1.28 1.99
C SER A 110 17.67 -1.25 3.39
N ARG A 111 18.91 -1.69 3.61
CA ARG A 111 19.53 -1.74 4.96
C ARG A 111 19.21 -0.54 5.90
N HIS A 112 18.91 0.66 5.39
CA HIS A 112 18.23 1.75 6.14
C HIS A 112 17.25 2.60 5.28
N ARG A 113 16.59 2.04 4.25
CA ARG A 113 15.94 2.82 3.16
C ARG A 113 14.41 2.71 3.08
N LEU A 114 13.75 2.08 4.05
CA LEU A 114 12.29 2.08 4.12
C LEU A 114 11.71 3.20 4.99
N LYS A 115 12.56 4.00 5.63
CA LYS A 115 12.11 5.18 6.39
C LYS A 115 11.32 6.12 5.47
N GLY A 116 10.11 6.47 5.90
CA GLY A 116 9.19 7.30 5.10
C GLY A 116 8.46 6.53 4.01
N ILE A 117 8.53 5.19 3.97
CA ILE A 117 7.70 4.34 3.12
C ILE A 117 6.61 3.70 3.99
N CYS A 118 5.37 3.75 3.53
CA CYS A 118 4.25 3.05 4.13
C CYS A 118 3.69 2.00 3.16
N LEU A 119 3.65 0.74 3.58
CA LEU A 119 3.10 -0.35 2.77
C LEU A 119 1.61 -0.49 3.10
N GLU A 120 0.76 -0.28 2.11
CA GLU A 120 -0.69 -0.41 2.24
C GLU A 120 -1.12 -1.83 1.86
N ILE A 121 -1.72 -2.53 2.82
CA ILE A 121 -2.27 -3.86 2.67
C ILE A 121 -3.79 -3.73 2.62
N SER A 122 -4.43 -4.26 1.58
CA SER A 122 -5.90 -4.27 1.51
C SER A 122 -6.52 -5.12 2.62
N GLU A 123 -7.62 -4.67 3.20
CA GLU A 123 -8.45 -5.46 4.11
C GLU A 123 -9.07 -6.68 3.39
N GLN A 124 -9.38 -6.57 2.10
CA GLN A 124 -10.10 -7.58 1.32
C GLN A 124 -9.26 -8.82 0.96
N VAL A 125 -8.10 -8.98 1.60
CA VAL A 125 -7.25 -10.16 1.41
C VAL A 125 -7.95 -11.39 2.00
N ASP A 126 -8.45 -12.25 1.11
CA ASP A 126 -9.14 -13.50 1.46
C ASP A 126 -8.18 -14.52 2.11
N THR A 127 -6.89 -14.45 1.77
CA THR A 127 -5.85 -15.35 2.27
C THR A 127 -5.57 -15.18 3.77
N TYR A 128 -5.61 -16.29 4.52
CA TYR A 128 -5.17 -16.31 5.92
C TYR A 128 -3.69 -15.91 6.01
N LEU A 129 -3.43 -14.85 6.78
CA LEU A 129 -2.07 -14.45 7.14
C LEU A 129 -1.41 -15.54 7.98
N THR A 130 -0.36 -16.14 7.42
CA THR A 130 0.45 -17.11 8.18
C THR A 130 1.33 -16.38 9.18
N THR A 131 1.70 -17.05 10.28
CA THR A 131 2.69 -16.54 11.24
C THR A 131 3.98 -16.09 10.54
N SER A 132 4.39 -16.80 9.48
CA SER A 132 5.57 -16.47 8.70
C SER A 132 5.44 -15.13 7.95
N MET A 133 4.25 -14.80 7.44
CA MET A 133 3.97 -13.51 6.80
C MET A 133 4.01 -12.37 7.81
N ILE A 134 3.38 -12.56 8.97
CA ILE A 134 3.43 -11.58 10.07
C ILE A 134 4.87 -11.29 10.50
N GLN A 135 5.71 -12.31 10.65
CA GLN A 135 7.13 -12.13 10.97
C GLN A 135 7.88 -11.33 9.90
N ARG A 136 7.54 -11.51 8.62
CA ARG A 136 8.12 -10.72 7.52
C ARG A 136 7.63 -9.27 7.52
N ILE A 137 6.36 -9.03 7.85
CA ILE A 137 5.85 -7.66 8.06
C ILE A 137 6.62 -7.00 9.21
N HIS A 138 6.80 -7.68 10.34
CA HIS A 138 7.63 -7.18 11.45
C HIS A 138 9.07 -6.88 11.01
N ARG A 139 9.64 -7.71 10.14
CA ARG A 139 10.99 -7.47 9.61
C ARG A 139 11.05 -6.19 8.78
N LEU A 140 10.10 -5.98 7.87
CA LEU A 140 10.04 -4.76 7.06
C LEU A 140 9.81 -3.50 7.92
N ARG A 141 9.02 -3.63 8.98
CA ARG A 141 8.86 -2.58 10.00
C ARG A 141 10.17 -2.27 10.71
N HIS A 142 10.91 -3.31 11.10
CA HIS A 142 12.24 -3.14 11.71
C HIS A 142 13.23 -2.46 10.75
N ASP A 143 13.12 -2.73 9.45
CA ASP A 143 13.91 -2.06 8.41
C ASP A 143 13.41 -0.62 8.09
N GLY A 144 12.35 -0.14 8.77
CA GLY A 144 11.90 1.25 8.81
C GLY A 144 10.58 1.56 8.11
N ALA A 145 9.90 0.56 7.52
CA ALA A 145 8.60 0.76 6.89
C ALA A 145 7.49 0.96 7.91
N ALA A 146 6.52 1.81 7.59
CA ALA A 146 5.21 1.78 8.23
C ALA A 146 4.27 0.83 7.49
N ILE A 147 3.20 0.39 8.15
CA ILE A 147 2.16 -0.46 7.57
C ILE A 147 0.81 0.26 7.69
N ALA A 148 0.05 0.27 6.60
CA ALA A 148 -1.32 0.74 6.57
C ALA A 148 -2.27 -0.39 6.19
N ILE A 149 -3.46 -0.39 6.77
CA ILE A 149 -4.59 -1.19 6.28
C ILE A 149 -5.45 -0.29 5.40
N TYR A 150 -5.67 -0.67 4.15
CA TYR A 150 -6.53 0.04 3.20
C TYR A 150 -7.89 -0.65 3.04
N ASP A 151 -8.90 0.09 2.59
CA ASP A 151 -10.27 -0.39 2.41
C ASP A 151 -10.94 -0.92 3.70
N TYR A 152 -10.57 -0.40 4.88
CA TYR A 152 -11.15 -0.88 6.14
C TYR A 152 -12.66 -0.62 6.21
N GLY A 153 -13.40 -1.63 6.69
CA GLY A 153 -14.85 -1.58 6.89
C GLY A 153 -15.65 -1.93 5.63
N MET A 154 -15.05 -2.61 4.66
CA MET A 154 -15.75 -3.05 3.46
C MET A 154 -16.63 -4.29 3.65
N GLY A 155 -16.62 -4.90 4.85
CA GLY A 155 -17.51 -6.00 5.22
C GLY A 155 -16.91 -7.40 5.09
N TYR A 156 -15.62 -7.50 4.78
CA TYR A 156 -14.87 -8.77 4.79
C TYR A 156 -13.94 -8.90 6.01
N SER A 157 -14.00 -7.92 6.93
CA SER A 157 -13.20 -7.83 8.14
C SER A 157 -13.52 -8.98 9.08
N ASN A 158 -12.54 -9.84 9.31
CA ASN A 158 -12.45 -10.54 10.58
C ASN A 158 -11.62 -9.64 11.48
N ASP A 159 -12.24 -8.92 12.42
CA ASP A 159 -11.56 -7.94 13.29
C ASP A 159 -10.32 -8.54 13.97
N LEU A 160 -10.37 -9.84 14.27
CA LEU A 160 -9.24 -10.62 14.80
C LEU A 160 -8.06 -10.73 13.82
N ARG A 161 -8.32 -10.78 12.51
CA ARG A 161 -7.28 -10.81 11.47
C ARG A 161 -6.63 -9.43 11.33
N THR A 162 -7.41 -8.36 11.26
CA THR A 162 -6.85 -7.00 11.19
C THR A 162 -6.04 -6.69 12.45
N ALA A 163 -6.52 -7.10 13.62
CA ALA A 163 -5.80 -6.99 14.88
C ALA A 163 -4.48 -7.79 14.92
N SER A 164 -4.33 -8.82 14.08
CA SER A 164 -3.09 -9.59 13.99
C SER A 164 -1.99 -8.92 13.14
N ILE A 165 -2.34 -7.95 12.29
CA ILE A 165 -1.37 -7.22 11.47
C ILE A 165 -0.81 -6.06 12.31
N PRO A 166 0.53 -5.93 12.45
CA PRO A 166 1.11 -4.76 13.08
C PRO A 166 1.00 -3.56 12.14
N PHE A 167 -0.04 -2.73 12.29
CA PHE A 167 -0.27 -1.53 11.48
C PHE A 167 -0.03 -0.23 12.25
N ASP A 168 0.34 0.82 11.52
CA ASP A 168 0.49 2.20 12.01
C ASP A 168 -0.67 3.09 11.56
N TYR A 169 -1.26 2.76 10.41
CA TYR A 169 -2.34 3.53 9.79
C TYR A 169 -3.53 2.63 9.44
N ILE A 170 -4.71 3.22 9.48
CA ILE A 170 -5.94 2.64 8.95
C ILE A 170 -6.57 3.65 8.00
N LYS A 171 -6.78 3.26 6.74
CA LYS A 171 -7.45 4.07 5.74
C LYS A 171 -8.90 3.60 5.64
N LEU A 172 -9.80 4.53 5.96
CA LEU A 172 -11.23 4.30 5.81
C LEU A 172 -11.59 4.37 4.33
N ASP A 173 -12.40 3.40 3.88
CA ASP A 173 -12.92 3.44 2.52
C ASP A 173 -13.77 4.69 2.29
N LYS A 174 -13.74 5.21 1.05
CA LYS A 174 -14.49 6.40 0.66
C LYS A 174 -16.00 6.28 0.93
N ARG A 175 -16.54 5.06 0.99
CA ARG A 175 -17.98 4.87 1.23
C ARG A 175 -18.41 5.39 2.59
N PHE A 176 -17.53 5.36 3.60
CA PHE A 176 -17.79 5.99 4.91
C PHE A 176 -18.01 7.50 4.81
N LEU A 177 -17.40 8.15 3.83
CA LEU A 177 -17.58 9.58 3.57
C LEU A 177 -18.82 9.86 2.71
N SER A 178 -19.29 8.87 1.94
CA SER A 178 -20.46 8.98 1.07
C SER A 178 -21.78 8.63 1.76
N THR A 179 -21.75 8.00 2.93
CA THR A 179 -22.94 7.73 3.72
C THR A 179 -23.57 9.03 4.23
N PRO A 180 -24.89 9.25 4.04
CA PRO A 180 -25.57 10.42 4.57
C PRO A 180 -25.31 10.53 6.07
N ARG A 181 -25.04 11.74 6.55
CA ARG A 181 -24.77 12.01 7.97
C ARG A 181 -25.94 11.47 8.79
N CYS A 182 -25.77 10.31 9.41
CA CYS A 182 -26.58 9.95 10.56
C CYS A 182 -26.33 11.03 11.61
N SER A 183 -27.40 11.62 12.13
CA SER A 183 -27.36 12.68 13.15
C SER A 183 -26.80 12.22 14.51
N GLY A 184 -26.30 10.99 14.62
CA GLY A 184 -25.67 10.44 15.80
C GLY A 184 -24.17 10.75 15.86
N GLN A 185 -23.70 11.13 17.04
CA GLN A 185 -22.27 11.13 17.33
C GLN A 185 -21.75 9.68 17.30
N VAL A 186 -20.83 9.38 16.39
CA VAL A 186 -20.08 8.11 16.45
C VAL A 186 -19.13 8.21 17.64
N LYS A 187 -19.39 7.40 18.67
CA LYS A 187 -18.52 7.25 19.84
C LYS A 187 -17.80 5.92 19.71
N LEU A 188 -16.47 5.96 19.62
CA LEU A 188 -15.64 4.77 19.74
C LEU A 188 -15.59 4.39 21.23
N ALA A 189 -16.06 3.19 21.57
CA ALA A 189 -15.96 2.62 22.90
C ALA A 189 -15.14 1.34 22.82
N THR A 190 -14.12 1.21 23.67
CA THR A 190 -13.31 -0.01 23.79
C THR A 190 -13.89 -0.88 24.91
N GLY A 191 -14.18 -2.15 24.62
CA GLY A 191 -14.48 -3.14 25.65
C GLY A 191 -13.19 -3.66 26.28
N LEU A 192 -13.17 -3.80 27.60
CA LEU A 192 -12.17 -4.60 28.32
C LEU A 192 -12.52 -6.09 28.23
#